data_AF-A0A924M596-F1
#
_entry.id   AF-A0A924M596-F1
#
_cell.length_a   1.000
_cell.length_b   1.000
_cell.length_c   1.000
_cell.angle_alpha   90.00
_cell.angle_beta   90.00
_cell.angle_gamma   90.00
#
_symmetry.space_group_name_H-M   'P 1'
#
loop_
_entity.id
_entity.type
_entity.pdbx_description
1 polymer ?
#
loop_
_entity_poly.entity_id
_entity_poly.type
_entity_poly.pdbx_seq_one_letter_code
_entity_poly.pdbx_strand_id
1 'polypeptide(L)'
;MRTPQDRQGKLLAAHPHDAAMLLFPEFCRKTGLDASTFHTAIEAAPHSVMVPKLIAGKWYGMFGLVNTIIATSIDAGLDPKALLYIE
;
A
#
# COMPACT_ATOMS: atom_id res chain seq x y z
N MET A 1 -11.60 -4.08 -5.97
CA MET A 1 -10.38 -4.23 -6.79
C MET A 1 -10.28 -5.67 -7.21
N ARG A 2 -10.22 -5.94 -8.51
CA ARG A 2 -10.14 -7.31 -9.06
C ARG A 2 -8.88 -7.53 -9.89
N THR A 3 -8.25 -6.45 -10.38
CA THR A 3 -7.00 -6.54 -11.15
C THR A 3 -6.00 -5.45 -10.76
N PRO A 4 -4.68 -5.66 -10.97
CA PRO A 4 -3.67 -4.63 -10.73
C PRO A 4 -3.87 -3.34 -11.54
N GLN A 5 -4.52 -3.42 -12.70
CA GLN A 5 -4.84 -2.31 -13.60
C GLN A 5 -5.84 -1.33 -12.98
N ASP A 6 -6.68 -1.76 -12.02
CA ASP A 6 -7.63 -0.90 -11.29
C ASP A 6 -6.95 0.24 -10.49
N ARG A 7 -5.62 0.20 -10.39
CA ARG A 7 -4.81 1.07 -9.52
C ARG A 7 -4.03 2.16 -10.25
N GLN A 8 -4.06 2.16 -11.59
CA GLN A 8 -3.41 3.20 -12.37
C GLN A 8 -4.04 4.57 -12.07
N GLY A 9 -3.21 5.60 -11.87
CA GLY A 9 -3.61 6.96 -11.53
C GLY A 9 -4.00 7.19 -10.07
N LYS A 10 -3.86 6.19 -9.19
CA LYS A 10 -4.23 6.30 -7.76
C LYS A 10 -3.05 6.67 -6.87
N LEU A 11 -3.32 7.46 -5.83
CA LEU A 11 -2.33 7.89 -4.84
C LEU A 11 -2.16 6.81 -3.76
N LEU A 12 -0.95 6.26 -3.65
CA LEU A 12 -0.54 5.28 -2.65
C LEU A 12 0.34 5.94 -1.58
N ALA A 13 0.31 5.44 -0.35
CA ALA A 13 1.22 5.87 0.71
C ALA A 13 2.40 4.90 0.85
N ALA A 14 3.59 5.42 1.15
CA ALA A 14 4.73 4.58 1.53
C ALA A 14 5.57 5.26 2.61
N HIS A 15 6.15 4.45 3.49
CA HIS A 15 7.23 4.90 4.35
C HIS A 15 8.53 5.05 3.53
N PRO A 16 9.42 6.03 3.82
CA PRO A 16 10.64 6.28 3.04
C PRO A 16 11.56 5.07 2.80
N HIS A 17 11.53 4.10 3.71
CA HIS A 17 12.37 2.89 3.65
C HIS A 17 11.56 1.60 3.43
N ASP A 18 10.37 1.72 2.82
CA ASP A 18 9.52 0.58 2.58
C ASP A 18 10.07 -0.34 1.48
N ALA A 19 10.30 -1.61 1.82
CA ALA A 19 10.86 -2.59 0.90
C ALA A 19 9.91 -2.94 -0.26
N ALA A 20 8.60 -2.94 -0.03
CA ALA A 20 7.62 -3.20 -1.08
C ALA A 20 7.57 -2.04 -2.10
N MET A 21 7.69 -0.79 -1.62
CA MET A 21 7.83 0.37 -2.51
C MET A 21 9.09 0.27 -3.38
N LEU A 22 10.24 -0.14 -2.80
CA LEU A 22 11.49 -0.28 -3.54
C LEU A 22 11.45 -1.40 -4.59
N LEU A 23 10.69 -2.47 -4.34
CA LEU A 23 10.51 -3.59 -5.28
C LEU A 23 9.41 -3.32 -6.33
N PHE A 24 8.56 -2.32 -6.11
CA PHE A 24 7.40 -2.05 -6.95
C PHE A 24 7.73 -1.79 -8.44
N PRO A 25 8.81 -1.06 -8.81
CA PRO A 25 9.16 -0.88 -10.21
C PRO A 25 9.45 -2.21 -10.94
N GLU A 26 10.07 -3.18 -10.25
CA GLU A 26 10.36 -4.50 -10.81
C GLU A 26 9.10 -5.35 -10.93
N PHE A 27 8.17 -5.26 -9.97
CA PHE A 27 6.83 -5.84 -10.09
C PHE A 27 6.11 -5.31 -11.33
N CYS A 28 6.06 -3.98 -11.50
CA CYS A 28 5.46 -3.33 -12.65
C CYS A 28 6.04 -3.85 -13.98
N ARG A 29 7.37 -3.96 -14.06
CA ARG A 29 8.07 -4.50 -15.23
C ARG A 29 7.64 -5.94 -15.57
N LYS A 30 7.51 -6.81 -14.55
CA LYS A 30 7.10 -8.21 -14.75
C LYS A 30 5.65 -8.37 -15.15
N THR A 31 4.76 -7.51 -14.65
CA THR A 31 3.31 -7.61 -14.91
C THR A 31 2.86 -6.77 -16.10
N GLY A 32 3.76 -6.00 -16.71
CA GLY A 32 3.42 -5.05 -17.78
C GLY A 32 2.61 -3.84 -17.29
N LEU A 33 2.68 -3.51 -15.99
CA LEU A 33 2.06 -2.30 -15.47
C LEU A 33 2.98 -1.11 -15.73
N ASP A 34 2.39 0.01 -16.13
CA ASP A 34 3.12 1.27 -16.23
C ASP A 34 3.30 1.88 -14.84
N ALA A 35 4.53 1.78 -14.31
CA ALA A 35 4.91 2.35 -13.00
C ALA A 35 4.71 3.87 -12.93
N SER A 36 4.78 4.59 -14.05
CA SER A 36 4.61 6.06 -14.08
C SER A 36 3.18 6.51 -13.77
N THR A 37 2.21 5.59 -13.90
CA THR A 37 0.81 5.86 -13.57
C THR A 37 0.54 5.82 -12.07
N PHE A 38 1.50 5.38 -11.24
CA PHE A 38 1.33 5.32 -9.80
C PHE A 38 1.93 6.55 -9.14
N HIS A 39 1.16 7.21 -8.29
CA HIS A 39 1.65 8.32 -7.47
C HIS A 39 1.86 7.83 -6.05
N THR A 40 3.08 7.96 -5.53
CA THR A 40 3.39 7.54 -4.16
C THR A 40 3.66 8.78 -3.29
N ALA A 41 2.85 8.95 -2.26
CA ALA A 41 3.09 9.91 -1.18
C ALA A 41 4.04 9.27 -0.17
N ILE A 42 5.24 9.84 -0.04
CA ILE A 42 6.21 9.45 0.99
C ILE A 42 5.80 10.11 2.31
N GLU A 43 5.59 9.30 3.34
CA GLU A 43 5.16 9.73 4.67
C GLU A 43 6.04 9.06 5.72
N ALA A 44 6.78 9.86 6.49
CA ALA A 44 7.70 9.37 7.51
C ALA A 44 7.02 9.11 8.87
N ALA A 45 5.70 9.32 8.96
CA ALA A 45 4.94 8.96 10.14
C ALA A 45 4.91 7.43 10.33
N PRO A 46 4.82 6.94 11.58
CA PRO A 46 4.69 5.51 11.84
C PRO A 46 3.38 4.94 11.28
N HIS A 47 3.34 3.63 10.99
CA HIS A 47 2.15 2.96 10.46
C HIS A 47 0.90 3.15 11.33
N SER A 48 1.06 3.26 12.67
CA SER A 48 -0.05 3.56 13.60
C SER A 48 -0.75 4.89 13.30
N VAL A 49 -0.08 5.83 12.63
CA VAL A 49 -0.62 7.11 12.19
C VAL A 49 -1.07 7.06 10.73
N MET A 50 -0.39 6.29 9.89
CA MET A 50 -0.71 6.16 8.46
C MET A 50 -1.97 5.34 8.22
N VAL A 51 -2.18 4.23 8.94
CA VAL A 51 -3.32 3.33 8.77
C VAL A 51 -4.66 4.03 9.01
N PRO A 52 -4.87 4.78 10.10
CA PRO A 52 -6.13 5.52 10.28
C PRO A 52 -6.42 6.52 9.15
N LYS A 53 -5.39 7.19 8.62
CA LYS A 53 -5.51 8.12 7.50
C LYS A 53 -5.86 7.40 6.20
N LEU A 54 -5.33 6.20 5.97
CA LEU A 54 -5.70 5.34 4.85
C LEU A 54 -7.19 4.96 4.93
N ILE A 55 -7.66 4.50 6.10
CA ILE A 55 -9.07 4.14 6.33
C ILE A 55 -10.00 5.35 6.13
N ALA A 56 -9.55 6.55 6.52
CA ALA A 56 -10.26 7.80 6.26
C ALA A 56 -10.26 8.26 4.78
N GLY A 57 -9.64 7.48 3.88
CA GLY A 57 -9.65 7.75 2.44
C GLY A 57 -8.59 8.74 1.96
N LYS A 58 -7.59 9.09 2.79
CA LYS A 58 -6.48 9.98 2.38
C LYS A 58 -5.69 9.40 1.20
N TRP A 59 -5.57 8.06 1.16
CA TRP A 59 -4.86 7.33 0.13
C TRP A 59 -5.71 6.15 -0.35
N TYR A 60 -5.41 5.68 -1.55
CA TYR A 60 -6.11 4.54 -2.15
C TYR A 60 -5.55 3.19 -1.67
N GLY A 61 -4.31 3.19 -1.19
CA GLY A 61 -3.60 2.02 -0.67
C GLY A 61 -2.29 2.45 -0.02
N MET A 62 -1.61 1.51 0.64
CA MET A 62 -0.29 1.75 1.21
C MET A 62 0.65 0.57 0.93
N PHE A 63 1.94 0.88 0.75
CA PHE A 63 3.01 -0.10 0.78
C PHE A 63 3.36 -0.47 2.22
N GLY A 64 3.75 -1.72 2.45
CA GLY A 64 4.13 -2.25 3.76
C GLY A 64 4.43 -3.74 3.72
N LEU A 65 5.15 -4.23 4.74
CA LEU A 65 5.31 -5.67 4.97
C LEU A 65 3.98 -6.25 5.42
N VAL A 66 3.50 -7.28 4.74
CA VAL A 66 2.20 -7.95 5.00
C VAL A 66 2.06 -8.31 6.48
N ASN A 67 3.11 -8.81 7.12
CA ASN A 67 3.11 -9.19 8.54
C ASN A 67 2.93 -7.98 9.48
N THR A 68 3.56 -6.85 9.16
CA THR A 68 3.44 -5.60 9.93
C THR A 68 2.07 -4.98 9.74
N ILE A 69 1.53 -5.03 8.52
CA ILE A 69 0.17 -4.56 8.21
C ILE A 69 -0.87 -5.43 8.93
N ILE A 70 -0.72 -6.77 8.91
CA ILE A 70 -1.62 -7.69 9.62
C ILE A 70 -1.61 -7.39 11.13
N ALA A 71 -0.43 -7.33 11.75
CA ALA A 71 -0.31 -7.09 13.19
C ALA A 71 -0.95 -5.76 13.62
N THR A 72 -0.64 -4.66 12.91
CA THR A 72 -1.18 -3.34 13.22
C THR A 72 -2.68 -3.20 12.91
N SER A 73 -3.21 -3.98 11.96
CA SER A 73 -4.64 -4.00 11.64
C SER A 73 -5.44 -4.73 12.72
N ILE A 74 -4.90 -5.81 13.29
CA ILE A 74 -5.49 -6.49 14.45
C ILE A 74 -5.55 -5.55 15.65
N ASP A 75 -4.46 -4.84 15.94
CA ASP A 75 -4.39 -3.86 17.03
C ASP A 75 -5.40 -2.70 16.85
N ALA A 76 -5.73 -2.36 15.59
CA ALA A 76 -6.73 -1.35 15.24
C ALA A 76 -8.17 -1.89 15.21
N GLY A 77 -8.39 -3.18 15.53
CA GLY A 77 -9.72 -3.81 15.52
C GLY A 77 -10.26 -4.14 14.12
N LEU A 78 -9.40 -4.22 13.11
CA LEU A 78 -9.76 -4.57 11.74
C LEU A 78 -9.56 -6.08 11.49
N ASP A 79 -10.45 -6.69 10.71
CA ASP A 79 -10.26 -8.06 10.23
C ASP A 79 -9.19 -8.10 9.13
N PRO A 80 -8.04 -8.79 9.34
CA PRO A 80 -6.99 -8.91 8.32
C PRO A 80 -7.49 -9.55 7.02
N LYS A 81 -8.52 -10.39 7.06
CA LYS A 81 -9.10 -11.02 5.87
C LYS A 81 -9.90 -10.05 5.00
N ALA A 82 -10.29 -8.90 5.55
CA ALA A 82 -10.92 -7.82 4.79
C ALA A 82 -9.91 -6.96 4.03
N LEU A 83 -8.60 -7.16 4.27
CA LEU A 83 -7.53 -6.44 3.59
C LEU A 83 -7.15 -7.14 2.28
N LEU A 84 -6.96 -6.34 1.24
CA LEU A 84 -6.58 -6.83 -0.07
C LEU A 84 -5.07 -6.71 -0.25
N TYR A 85 -4.36 -7.83 -0.10
CA TYR A 85 -2.93 -7.95 -0.35
C TYR A 85 -2.68 -8.23 -1.84
N ILE A 86 -1.62 -7.66 -2.39
CA ILE A 86 -1.02 -8.16 -3.64
C ILE A 86 0.37 -8.66 -3.29
N GLU A 87 0.57 -9.96 -3.52
CA GLU A 87 1.86 -10.65 -3.46
C GLU A 87 2.54 -10.65 -4.84
#